data_AF-A0A960UME1-F1
#
_entry.id   AF-A0A960UME1-F1
#
_cell.length_a   1.000
_cell.length_b   1.000
_cell.length_c   1.000
_cell.angle_alpha   90.00
_cell.angle_beta   90.00
_cell.angle_gamma   90.00
#
_symmetry.space_group_name_H-M   'P 1'
#
loop_
_entity.id
_entity.type
_entity.pdbx_description
1 polymer ?
#
loop_
_entity_poly.entity_id
_entity_poly.type
_entity_poly.pdbx_seq_one_letter_code
_entity_poly.pdbx_strand_id
1 'polypeptide(L)'
;MMRRSAILYFICLLALSASACHLFTTTTQAPTAQDDPFFQEKPVEDEVFRILITEDEYILRQVSANDLIYAKPDPKAQELSHKLFKEYNQKWNFMDSNHEGLLRVKLNPQTGLIENVDYEGGKSPRAWQASIMFRDDLLRYKFGFKAGIVQPREFKVRYQWRINRDPSLSPEEAKRKAMEFIKEQKI
;
A
#
# COMPACT_ATOMS: atom_id res chain seq x y z
N MET A 1 -32.61 51.22 -20.43
CA MET A 1 -32.53 49.90 -21.08
C MET A 1 -31.15 49.29 -20.77
N MET A 2 -30.92 48.88 -19.53
CA MET A 2 -29.65 48.30 -19.02
C MET A 2 -29.96 47.86 -17.58
N ARG A 3 -30.38 46.61 -17.36
CA ARG A 3 -30.53 45.99 -16.01
C ARG A 3 -31.13 44.58 -16.09
N ARG A 4 -30.64 43.70 -16.98
CA ARG A 4 -31.06 42.28 -16.97
C ARG A 4 -29.93 41.27 -17.22
N SER A 5 -28.78 41.70 -17.74
CA SER A 5 -27.71 40.78 -18.12
C SER A 5 -26.65 40.50 -17.05
N ALA A 6 -26.66 41.22 -15.91
CA ALA A 6 -25.64 41.06 -14.86
C ALA A 6 -25.99 39.98 -13.80
N ILE A 7 -27.24 39.53 -13.74
CA ILE A 7 -27.70 38.60 -12.70
C ILE A 7 -27.50 37.13 -13.12
N LEU A 8 -27.50 36.84 -14.43
CA LEU A 8 -27.28 35.47 -14.91
C LEU A 8 -25.83 34.99 -14.80
N TYR A 9 -24.84 35.90 -14.75
CA TYR A 9 -23.44 35.50 -14.59
C TYR A 9 -23.05 35.16 -13.14
N PHE A 10 -23.80 35.64 -12.15
CA PHE A 10 -23.48 35.35 -10.75
C PHE A 10 -24.03 33.99 -10.27
N ILE A 11 -25.08 33.48 -10.92
CA ILE A 11 -25.68 32.18 -10.57
C ILE A 11 -24.93 31.02 -11.24
N CYS A 12 -24.23 31.26 -12.36
CA CYS A 12 -23.47 30.22 -13.07
C CYS A 12 -22.07 29.97 -12.48
N LEU A 13 -21.54 30.89 -11.69
CA LEU A 13 -20.22 30.75 -11.02
C LEU A 13 -20.26 30.05 -9.66
N LEU A 14 -21.45 29.82 -9.09
CA LEU A 14 -21.65 29.05 -7.86
C LEU A 14 -21.98 27.56 -8.09
N ALA A 15 -22.12 27.13 -9.35
CA ALA A 15 -22.44 25.75 -9.72
C ALA A 15 -21.21 24.91 -10.15
N LEU A 16 -19.99 25.46 -10.03
CA LEU A 16 -18.74 24.85 -10.52
C LEU A 16 -17.69 24.62 -9.43
N SER A 17 -18.09 24.58 -8.15
CA SER A 17 -17.24 24.18 -7.02
C SER A 17 -17.79 22.96 -6.27
N ALA A 18 -18.47 22.06 -6.97
CA ALA A 18 -19.00 20.81 -6.42
C ALA A 18 -18.31 19.56 -7.01
N SER A 19 -17.07 19.69 -7.47
CA SER A 19 -16.28 18.56 -8.00
C SER A 19 -14.84 18.63 -7.53
N ALA A 20 -14.64 18.35 -6.25
CA ALA A 20 -13.46 17.64 -5.69
C ALA A 20 -13.51 17.67 -4.16
N CYS A 21 -14.66 17.39 -3.56
CA CYS A 21 -14.68 16.88 -2.20
C CYS A 21 -14.89 15.37 -2.32
N HIS A 22 -13.86 14.65 -2.79
CA HIS A 22 -13.70 13.27 -2.37
C HIS A 22 -13.38 13.35 -0.88
N LEU A 23 -14.46 13.44 -0.08
CA LEU A 23 -14.45 13.06 1.31
C LEU A 23 -13.67 11.75 1.38
N PHE A 24 -12.50 11.81 2.02
CA PHE A 24 -11.66 10.67 2.30
C PHE A 24 -12.48 9.63 3.06
N THR A 25 -13.17 8.74 2.34
CA THR A 25 -13.69 7.50 2.90
C THR A 25 -12.48 6.67 3.24
N THR A 26 -12.06 6.84 4.48
CA THR A 26 -10.94 6.25 5.21
C THR A 26 -11.24 4.79 5.54
N THR A 27 -11.70 4.04 4.54
CA THR A 27 -12.13 2.66 4.68
C THR A 27 -11.49 1.84 3.58
N THR A 28 -10.81 0.77 3.98
CA THR A 28 -10.20 -0.18 3.06
C THR A 28 -11.24 -0.73 2.10
N GLN A 29 -10.88 -0.84 0.83
CA GLN A 29 -11.78 -1.27 -0.23
C GLN A 29 -11.53 -2.74 -0.56
N ALA A 30 -12.60 -3.47 -0.90
CA ALA A 30 -12.49 -4.79 -1.50
C ALA A 30 -11.87 -4.72 -2.90
N PRO A 31 -11.23 -5.80 -3.38
CA PRO A 31 -10.80 -5.90 -4.77
C PRO A 31 -11.93 -5.64 -5.76
N THR A 32 -11.59 -5.00 -6.87
CA THR A 32 -12.46 -4.72 -8.01
C THR A 32 -11.93 -5.46 -9.25
N ALA A 33 -12.76 -5.60 -10.29
CA ALA A 33 -12.35 -6.28 -11.52
C ALA A 33 -11.23 -5.55 -12.29
N GLN A 34 -11.00 -4.27 -11.98
CA GLN A 34 -9.96 -3.43 -12.57
C GLN A 34 -8.63 -3.52 -11.82
N ASP A 35 -8.63 -4.09 -10.62
CA ASP A 35 -7.41 -4.26 -9.84
C ASP A 35 -6.50 -5.35 -10.46
N ASP A 36 -5.22 -5.25 -10.15
CA ASP A 36 -4.20 -6.23 -10.55
C ASP A 36 -4.61 -7.69 -10.22
N PRO A 37 -4.28 -8.69 -11.06
CA PRO A 37 -4.56 -10.10 -10.81
C PRO A 37 -4.15 -10.60 -9.42
N PHE A 38 -3.11 -10.01 -8.82
CA PHE A 38 -2.69 -10.26 -7.44
C PHE A 38 -3.83 -10.14 -6.44
N PHE A 39 -4.79 -9.24 -6.65
CA PHE A 39 -5.94 -9.05 -5.76
C PHE A 39 -7.07 -10.06 -6.00
N GLN A 40 -7.05 -10.76 -7.14
CA GLN A 40 -8.06 -11.76 -7.51
C GLN A 40 -7.68 -13.18 -7.07
N GLU A 41 -6.42 -13.39 -6.66
CA GLU A 41 -5.98 -14.70 -6.17
C GLU A 41 -6.78 -15.13 -4.93
N LYS A 42 -7.04 -16.43 -4.79
CA LYS A 42 -7.69 -16.98 -3.59
C LYS A 42 -6.90 -16.59 -2.33
N PRO A 43 -7.53 -15.97 -1.32
CA PRO A 43 -6.87 -15.67 -0.05
C PRO A 43 -6.34 -16.93 0.62
N VAL A 44 -5.15 -16.85 1.22
CA VAL A 44 -4.69 -17.88 2.16
C VAL A 44 -5.47 -17.76 3.46
N GLU A 45 -5.40 -18.79 4.29
CA GLU A 45 -6.05 -18.79 5.61
C GLU A 45 -5.62 -17.59 6.44
N ASP A 46 -6.62 -16.91 7.02
CA ASP A 46 -6.52 -15.68 7.81
C ASP A 46 -5.96 -14.45 7.07
N GLU A 47 -5.81 -14.49 5.75
CA GLU A 47 -5.41 -13.32 4.96
C GLU A 47 -6.54 -12.30 4.86
N VAL A 48 -6.32 -11.10 5.40
CA VAL A 48 -7.31 -10.03 5.43
C VAL A 48 -6.96 -8.92 4.44
N PHE A 49 -5.69 -8.55 4.33
CA PHE A 49 -5.26 -7.43 3.50
C PHE A 49 -4.18 -7.84 2.50
N ARG A 50 -4.18 -7.17 1.36
CA ARG A 50 -3.14 -7.23 0.33
C ARG A 50 -2.62 -5.85 0.02
N ILE A 51 -1.30 -5.74 -0.16
CA ILE A 51 -0.62 -4.52 -0.54
C ILE A 51 0.23 -4.80 -1.77
N LEU A 52 -0.10 -4.11 -2.88
CA LEU A 52 0.70 -4.10 -4.10
C LEU A 52 1.46 -2.79 -4.18
N ILE A 53 2.75 -2.90 -4.44
CA ILE A 53 3.66 -1.79 -4.61
C ILE A 53 4.31 -1.92 -5.98
N THR A 54 4.20 -0.86 -6.78
CA THR A 54 4.88 -0.71 -8.06
C THR A 54 5.65 0.61 -8.05
N GLU A 55 6.20 1.02 -9.19
CA GLU A 55 6.82 2.34 -9.31
C GLU A 55 5.83 3.50 -9.13
N ASP A 56 4.60 3.29 -9.61
CA ASP A 56 3.58 4.32 -9.73
C ASP A 56 2.50 4.22 -8.66
N GLU A 57 2.30 3.01 -8.13
CA GLU A 57 1.14 2.70 -7.31
C GLU A 57 1.53 2.06 -5.98
N TYR A 58 0.79 2.46 -4.94
CA TYR A 58 0.71 1.79 -3.66
C TYR A 58 -0.76 1.50 -3.39
N ILE A 59 -1.17 0.24 -3.52
CA ILE A 59 -2.57 -0.17 -3.47
C ILE A 59 -2.80 -1.13 -2.32
N LEU A 60 -3.69 -0.77 -1.42
CA LEU A 60 -4.18 -1.61 -0.33
C LEU A 60 -5.60 -2.10 -0.65
N ARG A 61 -5.82 -3.41 -0.58
CA ARG A 61 -7.15 -4.03 -0.66
C ARG A 61 -7.43 -4.94 0.52
N GLN A 62 -8.70 -5.02 0.90
CA GLN A 62 -9.19 -5.95 1.89
C GLN A 62 -9.85 -7.15 1.21
N VAL A 63 -9.23 -8.32 1.32
CA VAL A 63 -9.63 -9.53 0.59
C VAL A 63 -10.54 -10.44 1.42
N SER A 64 -10.62 -10.25 2.74
CA SER A 64 -11.52 -10.99 3.62
C SER A 64 -11.87 -10.20 4.89
N ALA A 65 -12.66 -10.81 5.79
CA ALA A 65 -13.06 -10.24 7.08
C ALA A 65 -13.68 -8.83 7.01
N ASN A 66 -14.36 -8.53 5.89
CA ASN A 66 -14.96 -7.22 5.59
C ASN A 66 -15.93 -6.77 6.69
N ASP A 67 -16.55 -7.69 7.41
CA ASP A 67 -17.54 -7.40 8.45
C ASP A 67 -16.93 -7.24 9.85
N LEU A 68 -15.63 -7.46 10.00
CA LEU A 68 -14.95 -7.50 11.29
C LEU A 68 -13.99 -6.32 11.48
N ILE A 69 -13.09 -6.13 10.51
CA ILE A 69 -11.96 -5.20 10.61
C ILE A 69 -11.87 -4.33 9.36
N TYR A 70 -11.24 -3.17 9.47
CA TYR A 70 -10.79 -2.36 8.35
C TYR A 70 -9.49 -1.63 8.73
N ALA A 71 -8.62 -1.38 7.76
CA ALA A 71 -7.46 -0.53 7.95
C ALA A 71 -7.84 0.95 7.87
N LYS A 72 -7.21 1.74 8.74
CA LYS A 72 -7.24 3.21 8.78
C LYS A 72 -5.85 3.73 8.43
N PRO A 73 -5.43 3.64 7.16
CA PRO A 73 -4.14 4.19 6.76
C PRO A 73 -4.13 5.69 7.06
N ASP A 74 -3.09 6.16 7.75
CA ASP A 74 -2.82 7.59 7.89
C ASP A 74 -2.29 8.10 6.53
N PRO A 75 -2.96 9.07 5.87
CA PRO A 75 -2.53 9.54 4.56
C PRO A 75 -1.06 10.00 4.52
N LYS A 76 -0.56 10.62 5.60
CA LYS A 76 0.83 11.06 5.67
C LYS A 76 1.80 9.89 5.82
N ALA A 77 1.41 8.88 6.60
CA ALA A 77 2.21 7.67 6.74
C ALA A 77 2.24 6.88 5.41
N GLN A 78 1.12 6.82 4.70
CA GLN A 78 1.03 6.18 3.39
C GLN A 78 1.89 6.91 2.35
N GLU A 79 1.84 8.24 2.31
CA GLU A 79 2.71 9.05 1.44
C GLU A 79 4.19 8.80 1.75
N LEU A 80 4.57 8.77 3.03
CA LEU A 80 5.94 8.51 3.45
C LEU A 80 6.41 7.11 3.03
N SER A 81 5.58 6.09 3.26
CA SER A 81 5.87 4.72 2.84
C SER A 81 6.02 4.64 1.32
N HIS A 82 5.08 5.19 0.55
CA HIS A 82 5.15 5.19 -0.90
C HIS A 82 6.42 5.88 -1.41
N LYS A 83 6.77 7.04 -0.85
CA LYS A 83 8.02 7.73 -1.18
C LYS A 83 9.25 6.85 -0.93
N LEU A 84 9.31 6.18 0.22
CA LEU A 84 10.41 5.28 0.56
C LEU A 84 10.52 4.12 -0.43
N PHE A 85 9.42 3.43 -0.74
CA PHE A 85 9.42 2.36 -1.73
C PHE A 85 9.88 2.86 -3.11
N LYS A 86 9.45 4.05 -3.52
CA LYS A 86 9.86 4.67 -4.78
C LYS A 86 11.36 4.97 -4.83
N GLU A 87 11.94 5.49 -3.74
CA GLU A 87 13.38 5.74 -3.64
C GLU A 87 14.20 4.45 -3.79
N TYR A 88 13.75 3.36 -3.18
CA TYR A 88 14.43 2.07 -3.34
C TYR A 88 14.18 1.44 -4.73
N ASN A 89 12.98 1.62 -5.30
CA ASN A 89 12.67 1.18 -6.66
C ASN A 89 13.68 1.76 -7.65
N GLN A 90 13.99 3.06 -7.56
CA GLN A 90 14.98 3.73 -8.42
C GLN A 90 16.42 3.20 -8.25
N LYS A 91 16.76 2.70 -7.06
CA LYS A 91 18.06 2.08 -6.79
C LYS A 91 18.13 0.66 -7.34
N TRP A 92 17.01 -0.08 -7.31
CA TRP A 92 16.96 -1.51 -7.61
C TRP A 92 16.44 -1.80 -9.03
N ASN A 93 15.99 -0.79 -9.77
CA ASN A 93 15.49 -0.89 -11.15
C ASN A 93 16.55 -1.26 -12.22
N PHE A 94 17.68 -1.86 -11.84
CA PHE A 94 18.65 -2.42 -12.77
C PHE A 94 18.25 -3.80 -13.30
N MET A 95 17.29 -4.47 -12.64
CA MET A 95 16.72 -5.74 -13.08
C MET A 95 15.25 -5.84 -12.67
N ASP A 96 14.50 -6.67 -13.41
CA ASP A 96 13.16 -7.05 -12.99
C ASP A 96 13.26 -7.88 -11.71
N SER A 97 12.52 -7.50 -10.69
CA SER A 97 12.44 -8.24 -9.45
C SER A 97 11.05 -8.17 -8.82
N ASN A 98 10.70 -9.23 -8.12
CA ASN A 98 9.45 -9.35 -7.39
C ASN A 98 9.78 -9.79 -5.97
N HIS A 99 9.33 -9.01 -4.98
CA HIS A 99 9.50 -9.29 -3.58
C HIS A 99 8.13 -9.53 -2.94
N GLU A 100 7.97 -10.72 -2.37
CA GLU A 100 6.72 -11.12 -1.73
C GLU A 100 6.96 -11.43 -0.25
N GLY A 101 5.98 -11.07 0.56
CA GLY A 101 5.99 -11.35 1.99
C GLY A 101 4.59 -11.62 2.51
N LEU A 102 4.46 -12.57 3.43
CA LEU A 102 3.22 -12.81 4.16
C LEU A 102 3.48 -12.54 5.64
N LEU A 103 2.95 -11.43 6.14
CA LEU A 103 3.12 -11.00 7.52
C LEU A 103 1.91 -11.41 8.34
N ARG A 104 2.16 -11.98 9.52
CA ARG A 104 1.19 -12.18 10.58
C ARG A 104 1.17 -10.94 11.45
N VAL A 105 -0.02 -10.44 11.72
CA VAL A 105 -0.28 -9.31 12.61
C VAL A 105 -1.00 -9.85 13.83
N LYS A 106 -0.48 -9.54 15.01
CA LYS A 106 -1.15 -9.78 16.28
C LYS A 106 -1.57 -8.47 16.91
N LEU A 107 -2.83 -8.39 17.29
CA LEU A 107 -3.42 -7.21 17.91
C LEU A 107 -3.68 -7.44 19.40
N ASN A 108 -3.49 -6.37 20.17
CA ASN A 108 -3.92 -6.34 21.54
C ASN A 108 -5.46 -6.41 21.60
N PRO A 109 -6.05 -7.37 22.34
CA PRO A 109 -7.49 -7.60 22.32
C PRO A 109 -8.31 -6.48 22.97
N GLN A 110 -7.68 -5.61 23.77
CA GLN A 110 -8.34 -4.50 24.45
C GLN A 110 -8.22 -3.20 23.65
N THR A 111 -7.03 -2.90 23.13
CA THR A 111 -6.75 -1.61 22.47
C THR A 111 -6.82 -1.68 20.94
N GLY A 112 -6.72 -2.87 20.35
CA GLY A 112 -6.63 -3.06 18.90
C GLY A 112 -5.31 -2.56 18.29
N LEU A 113 -4.34 -2.18 19.11
CA LEU A 113 -3.00 -1.82 18.67
C LEU A 113 -2.20 -3.06 18.29
N ILE A 114 -1.27 -2.90 17.35
CA ILE A 114 -0.36 -3.96 16.94
C ILE A 114 0.56 -4.32 18.11
N GLU A 115 0.52 -5.57 18.56
CA GLU A 115 1.46 -6.14 19.54
C GLU A 115 2.69 -6.73 18.86
N ASN A 116 2.47 -7.42 17.74
CA ASN A 116 3.55 -8.08 17.01
C ASN A 116 3.27 -8.09 15.50
N VAL A 117 4.35 -8.01 14.73
CA VAL A 117 4.37 -8.27 13.29
C VAL A 117 5.55 -9.17 12.98
N ASP A 118 5.27 -10.35 12.46
CA ASP A 118 6.25 -11.36 12.09
C ASP A 118 5.91 -12.00 10.74
N TYR A 119 6.88 -12.68 10.13
CA TYR A 119 6.63 -13.38 8.88
C TYR A 119 6.04 -14.76 9.14
N GLU A 120 4.98 -15.10 8.41
CA GLU A 120 4.44 -16.44 8.40
C GLU A 120 5.53 -17.43 7.98
N GLY A 121 5.72 -18.52 8.73
CA GLY A 121 6.83 -19.50 8.60
C GLY A 121 7.57 -19.53 7.24
N GLY A 122 8.71 -18.83 7.17
CA GLY A 122 9.60 -18.81 6.00
C GLY A 122 9.11 -17.99 4.79
N LYS A 123 8.01 -17.24 4.93
CA LYS A 123 7.42 -16.36 3.89
C LYS A 123 7.95 -14.93 3.97
N SER A 124 9.18 -14.75 4.44
CA SER A 124 9.91 -13.48 4.36
C SER A 124 10.47 -13.26 2.96
N PRO A 125 10.51 -12.02 2.44
CA PRO A 125 11.24 -11.71 1.22
C PRO A 125 12.69 -12.20 1.30
N ARG A 126 13.22 -12.69 0.17
CA ARG A 126 14.65 -13.06 0.09
C ARG A 126 15.57 -11.87 0.30
N ALA A 127 15.15 -10.70 -0.18
CA ALA A 127 15.86 -9.45 0.07
C ALA A 127 15.57 -8.97 1.49
N TRP A 128 16.59 -8.96 2.34
CA TRP A 128 16.49 -8.53 3.74
C TRP A 128 15.90 -7.12 3.89
N GLN A 129 16.32 -6.18 3.04
CA GLN A 129 15.80 -4.82 3.06
C GLN A 129 14.29 -4.78 2.75
N ALA A 130 13.81 -5.55 1.76
CA ALA A 130 12.36 -5.65 1.50
C ALA A 130 11.61 -6.23 2.71
N SER A 131 12.22 -7.21 3.38
CA SER A 131 11.68 -7.81 4.61
C SER A 131 11.50 -6.78 5.73
N ILE A 132 12.49 -5.92 5.96
CA ILE A 132 12.38 -4.80 6.92
C ILE A 132 11.31 -3.82 6.47
N MET A 133 11.33 -3.40 5.20
CA MET A 133 10.44 -2.36 4.68
C MET A 133 8.96 -2.76 4.80
N PHE A 134 8.59 -3.99 4.48
CA PHE A 134 7.19 -4.44 4.61
C PHE A 134 6.75 -4.46 6.08
N ARG A 135 7.60 -4.94 6.99
CA ARG A 135 7.28 -4.97 8.43
C ARG A 135 7.12 -3.56 8.97
N ASP A 136 8.07 -2.68 8.67
CA ASP A 136 8.09 -1.31 9.18
C ASP A 136 6.94 -0.47 8.58
N ASP A 137 6.54 -0.74 7.33
CA ASP A 137 5.33 -0.19 6.72
C ASP A 137 4.08 -0.64 7.48
N LEU A 138 3.91 -1.95 7.70
CA LEU A 138 2.74 -2.49 8.38
C LEU A 138 2.61 -2.00 9.83
N LEU A 139 3.73 -1.77 10.52
CA LEU A 139 3.72 -1.20 11.87
C LEU A 139 3.14 0.22 11.96
N ARG A 140 3.02 0.95 10.83
CA ARG A 140 2.39 2.28 10.78
C ARG A 140 0.87 2.21 10.67
N TYR A 141 0.32 1.03 10.39
CA TYR A 141 -1.12 0.87 10.21
C TYR A 141 -1.87 0.98 11.52
N LYS A 142 -3.07 1.55 11.42
CA LYS A 142 -4.08 1.51 12.47
C LYS A 142 -5.26 0.71 11.94
N PHE A 143 -5.93 -0.02 12.82
CA PHE A 143 -7.11 -0.80 12.48
C PHE A 143 -8.34 -0.30 13.21
N GLY A 144 -9.49 -0.39 12.56
CA GLY A 144 -10.80 -0.21 13.17
C GLY A 144 -11.59 -1.51 13.12
N PHE A 145 -12.56 -1.64 14.03
CA PHE A 145 -13.35 -2.84 14.20
C PHE A 145 -14.84 -2.50 14.18
N LYS A 146 -15.62 -3.22 13.37
CA LYS A 146 -17.03 -2.88 13.12
C LYS A 146 -17.93 -3.20 14.31
N ALA A 147 -17.71 -4.32 14.98
CA ALA A 147 -18.51 -4.76 16.12
C ALA A 147 -18.09 -4.10 17.46
N GLY A 148 -17.15 -3.14 17.44
CA GLY A 148 -16.55 -2.58 18.67
C GLY A 148 -15.68 -3.57 19.46
N ILE A 149 -15.48 -4.77 18.94
CA ILE A 149 -14.65 -5.83 19.51
C ILE A 149 -13.47 -6.07 18.56
N VAL A 150 -12.27 -6.20 19.12
CA VAL A 150 -11.05 -6.50 18.35
C VAL A 150 -11.13 -7.92 17.77
N GLN A 151 -11.61 -8.02 16.52
CA GLN A 151 -11.64 -9.24 15.74
C GLN A 151 -11.33 -8.96 14.25
N PRO A 152 -10.56 -9.83 13.59
CA PRO A 152 -9.77 -10.92 14.19
C PRO A 152 -8.62 -10.36 15.07
N ARG A 153 -8.16 -11.15 16.05
CA ARG A 153 -7.02 -10.76 16.91
C ARG A 153 -5.67 -11.05 16.25
N GLU A 154 -5.65 -12.05 15.37
CA GLU A 154 -4.52 -12.38 14.53
C GLU A 154 -5.02 -12.51 13.09
N PHE A 155 -4.28 -11.94 12.15
CA PHE A 155 -4.58 -12.04 10.73
C PHE A 155 -3.31 -11.88 9.91
N LYS A 156 -3.41 -12.14 8.60
CA LYS A 156 -2.29 -12.04 7.68
C LYS A 156 -2.47 -10.90 6.68
N VAL A 157 -1.34 -10.30 6.33
CA VAL A 157 -1.23 -9.26 5.31
C VAL A 157 -0.19 -9.72 4.29
N ARG A 158 -0.60 -9.80 3.03
CA ARG A 158 0.30 -10.18 1.93
C ARG A 158 0.80 -8.94 1.20
N TYR A 159 2.11 -8.82 1.09
CA TYR A 159 2.78 -7.81 0.30
C TYR A 159 3.30 -8.41 -1.00
N GLN A 160 3.22 -7.62 -2.06
CA GLN A 160 3.96 -7.84 -3.29
C GLN A 160 4.54 -6.50 -3.76
N TRP A 161 5.84 -6.47 -4.01
CA TRP A 161 6.54 -5.32 -4.54
C TRP A 161 7.24 -5.71 -5.84
N ARG A 162 6.78 -5.10 -6.93
CA ARG A 162 7.28 -5.35 -8.27
C ARG A 162 8.15 -4.18 -8.72
N ILE A 163 9.38 -4.50 -9.07
CA ILE A 163 10.38 -3.56 -9.56
C ILE A 163 10.66 -3.98 -10.98
N ASN A 164 10.39 -3.08 -11.93
CA ASN A 164 10.74 -3.31 -13.33
C ASN A 164 12.11 -2.71 -13.61
N ARG A 165 12.87 -3.36 -14.48
CA ARG A 165 14.09 -2.79 -15.02
C ARG A 165 13.77 -1.51 -15.77
N ASP A 166 14.49 -0.46 -15.45
CA ASP A 166 14.42 0.79 -16.19
C ASP A 166 14.90 0.57 -17.64
N PRO A 167 14.02 0.77 -18.64
CA PRO A 167 14.33 0.49 -20.03
C PRO A 167 15.38 1.45 -20.60
N SER A 168 15.61 2.60 -19.96
CA SER A 168 16.63 3.57 -20.37
C SER A 168 18.06 3.14 -20.00
N LEU A 169 18.23 2.17 -19.10
CA LEU A 169 19.55 1.72 -18.66
C LEU A 169 20.23 0.88 -19.75
N SER A 170 21.45 1.29 -20.11
CA SER A 170 22.34 0.42 -20.88
C SER A 170 22.76 -0.82 -20.06
N PRO A 171 23.21 -1.90 -20.73
CA PRO A 171 23.72 -3.08 -20.03
C PRO A 171 24.86 -2.78 -19.06
N GLU A 172 25.77 -1.87 -19.42
CA GLU A 172 26.90 -1.47 -18.56
C GLU A 172 26.45 -0.67 -17.34
N GLU A 173 25.46 0.22 -17.50
CA GLU A 173 24.89 0.95 -16.37
C GLU A 173 24.12 0.04 -15.41
N ALA A 174 23.33 -0.88 -15.95
CA ALA A 174 22.63 -1.88 -15.14
C ALA A 174 23.62 -2.74 -14.34
N LYS A 175 24.73 -3.17 -14.97
CA LYS A 175 25.80 -3.91 -14.30
C LYS A 175 26.48 -3.07 -13.21
N ARG A 176 26.79 -1.80 -13.47
CA ARG A 176 27.37 -0.90 -12.47
C ARG A 176 26.44 -0.74 -11.25
N LYS A 177 25.15 -0.45 -11.47
CA LYS A 177 24.14 -0.37 -10.40
C LYS A 177 24.05 -1.69 -9.60
N ALA A 178 24.06 -2.84 -10.28
CA ALA A 178 24.04 -4.14 -9.61
C ALA A 178 25.27 -4.36 -8.71
N MET A 179 26.46 -3.93 -9.15
CA MET A 179 27.68 -4.02 -8.35
C MET A 179 27.64 -3.09 -7.12
N GLU A 180 27.09 -1.89 -7.27
CA GLU A 180 26.86 -0.95 -6.16
C GLU A 180 25.90 -1.55 -5.13
N PHE A 181 24.79 -2.12 -5.58
CA PHE A 181 23.83 -2.81 -4.73
C PHE A 181 24.46 -3.97 -3.93
N ILE A 182 25.25 -4.82 -4.58
CA ILE A 182 25.96 -5.93 -3.90
C ILE A 182 26.94 -5.40 -2.85
N LYS A 183 27.61 -4.28 -3.13
CA LYS A 183 28.55 -3.66 -2.18
C LYS A 183 27.82 -3.12 -0.95
N GLU A 184 26.67 -2.49 -1.13
CA GLU A 184 25.83 -1.99 -0.03
C GLU A 184 25.27 -3.11 0.85
N GLN A 185 25.02 -4.31 0.30
CA GLN A 185 24.52 -5.45 1.08
C GLN A 185 25.57 -6.21 1.89
N LYS A 186 26.87 -5.98 1.64
CA LYS A 186 27.97 -6.66 2.36
C LYS A 186 28.42 -5.94 3.63
N ILE A 187 27.83 -4.78 3.92
CA ILE A 187 28.06 -3.97 5.12
C ILE A 187 26.90 -4.21 6.09
#